data_AF-A0ABD1SDG9-F1
#
_entry.id   AF-A0ABD1SDG9-F1
#
_cell.length_a   1.000
_cell.length_b   1.000
_cell.length_c   1.000
_cell.angle_alpha   90.00
_cell.angle_beta   90.00
_cell.angle_gamma   90.00
#
_symmetry.space_group_name_H-M   'P 1'
#
loop_
_entity.id
_entity.type
_entity.pdbx_description
1 polymer ?
#
loop_
_entity_poly.entity_id
_entity_poly.type
_entity_poly.pdbx_seq_one_letter_code
_entity_poly.pdbx_strand_id
1 'polypeptide(L)'
;MMDKLLFWNLRGIKNSVKRLKKVVQIHSVSMLFLAEPIVDKVNIQDCRCNLGYDHGYANRNGKLWVFWKSHMDCQIIDDQDQFISFQTNWREVETIITAVYANVLSSLEEICGMRLLNLLISWTCLG
;
A
#
# COMPACT_ATOMS: atom_id res chain seq x y z
N MET A 1 -3.34 19.24 8.42
CA MET A 1 -4.23 18.05 8.30
C MET A 1 -3.39 16.84 8.65
N MET A 2 -3.89 15.88 9.43
CA MET A 2 -3.04 14.78 9.92
C MET A 2 -3.02 13.65 8.89
N ASP A 3 -1.85 13.38 8.31
CA ASP A 3 -1.69 12.31 7.34
C ASP A 3 -1.97 10.94 7.96
N LYS A 4 -2.69 10.12 7.20
CA LYS A 4 -3.10 8.76 7.58
C LYS A 4 -2.80 7.78 6.47
N LEU A 5 -2.30 6.62 6.90
CA LEU A 5 -1.93 5.52 6.03
C LEU A 5 -2.86 4.35 6.32
N LEU A 6 -3.31 3.68 5.26
CA LEU A 6 -4.10 2.46 5.37
C LEU A 6 -3.41 1.34 4.58
N PHE A 7 -3.24 0.18 5.20
CA PHE A 7 -2.86 -1.05 4.52
C PHE A 7 -4.04 -2.02 4.57
N TRP A 8 -4.41 -2.61 3.43
CA TRP A 8 -5.53 -3.54 3.35
C TRP A 8 -5.23 -4.68 2.37
N ASN A 9 -5.21 -5.92 2.86
CA ASN A 9 -5.30 -7.10 2.00
C ASN A 9 -6.73 -7.34 1.51
N LEU A 10 -6.99 -7.10 0.22
CA LEU A 10 -8.33 -7.17 -0.36
C LEU A 10 -8.78 -8.59 -0.69
N ARG A 11 -7.84 -9.52 -0.99
CA ARG A 11 -8.14 -10.85 -1.56
C ARG A 11 -9.20 -10.81 -2.68
N GLY A 12 -9.16 -9.77 -3.52
CA GLY A 12 -10.14 -9.53 -4.58
C GLY A 12 -10.86 -8.17 -4.51
N ILE A 13 -10.79 -7.40 -5.60
CA ILE A 13 -11.26 -6.01 -5.63
C ILE A 13 -12.78 -5.87 -5.86
N LYS A 14 -13.42 -6.79 -6.58
CA LYS A 14 -14.78 -6.62 -7.13
C LYS A 14 -15.86 -6.27 -6.10
N ASN A 15 -15.83 -6.89 -4.92
CA ASN A 15 -16.85 -6.66 -3.88
C ASN A 15 -16.44 -5.58 -2.86
N SER A 16 -15.15 -5.22 -2.83
CA SER A 16 -14.57 -4.42 -1.74
C SER A 16 -14.45 -2.93 -2.09
N VAL A 17 -14.50 -2.54 -3.36
CA VAL A 17 -14.28 -1.13 -3.79
C VAL A 17 -15.25 -0.14 -3.14
N LYS A 18 -16.54 -0.46 -3.05
CA LYS A 18 -17.53 0.45 -2.44
C LYS A 18 -17.23 0.70 -0.96
N ARG A 19 -16.86 -0.36 -0.22
CA ARG A 19 -16.49 -0.27 1.19
C ARG A 19 -15.17 0.47 1.36
N LEU A 20 -14.17 0.15 0.52
CA LEU A 20 -12.87 0.80 0.51
C LEU A 20 -13.00 2.31 0.28
N LYS A 21 -13.78 2.72 -0.71
CA LYS A 21 -14.05 4.14 -0.99
C LYS A 21 -14.65 4.85 0.22
N LYS A 22 -15.64 4.22 0.88
CA LYS A 22 -16.26 4.78 2.09
C LYS A 22 -15.25 4.95 3.23
N VAL A 23 -14.39 3.96 3.47
CA VAL A 23 -13.34 4.02 4.51
C VAL A 23 -12.33 5.11 4.18
N VAL A 24 -11.83 5.16 2.94
CA VAL A 24 -10.88 6.19 2.49
C VAL A 24 -11.44 7.59 2.69
N GLN A 25 -12.72 7.80 2.34
CA GLN A 25 -13.40 9.08 2.48
C GLN A 25 -13.65 9.47 3.94
N ILE A 26 -14.15 8.55 4.78
CA ILE A 26 -14.44 8.82 6.20
C ILE A 26 -13.16 9.15 6.96
N HIS A 27 -12.08 8.43 6.69
CA HIS A 27 -10.84 8.61 7.44
C HIS A 27 -9.90 9.64 6.82
N SER A 28 -10.17 10.14 5.61
CA SER A 28 -9.27 11.02 4.85
C SER A 28 -7.87 10.41 4.72
N VAL A 29 -7.81 9.21 4.15
CA VAL A 29 -6.55 8.45 4.01
C VAL A 29 -5.66 9.09 2.93
N SER A 30 -4.47 9.56 3.32
CA SER A 30 -3.48 10.19 2.43
C SER A 30 -2.73 9.19 1.58
N MET A 31 -2.45 8.00 2.11
CA MET A 31 -1.74 6.91 1.43
C MET A 31 -2.40 5.56 1.71
N LEU A 32 -2.62 4.77 0.66
CA LEU A 32 -3.33 3.49 0.70
C LEU A 32 -2.51 2.40 0.03
N PHE A 33 -2.28 1.31 0.75
CA PHE A 33 -1.68 0.08 0.23
C PHE A 33 -2.73 -1.02 0.13
N LEU A 34 -2.82 -1.67 -1.03
CA LEU A 34 -3.74 -2.77 -1.31
C LEU A 34 -2.95 -4.01 -1.71
N ALA A 35 -3.08 -5.10 -0.93
CA ALA A 35 -2.54 -6.40 -1.30
C ALA A 35 -3.60 -7.28 -1.97
N GLU A 36 -3.20 -8.09 -2.94
CA GLU A 36 -4.05 -8.98 -3.73
C GLU A 36 -5.31 -8.34 -4.33
N PRO A 37 -5.18 -7.24 -5.08
CA PRO A 37 -6.24 -6.87 -6.01
C PRO A 37 -6.26 -7.96 -7.08
N ILE A 38 -7.27 -8.83 -7.14
CA ILE A 38 -7.37 -9.82 -8.24
C ILE A 38 -7.74 -9.06 -9.52
N VAL A 39 -6.79 -8.94 -10.46
CA VAL A 39 -6.78 -7.97 -11.57
C VAL A 39 -7.00 -8.57 -12.96
N ASP A 40 -7.97 -9.47 -13.17
CA ASP A 40 -8.17 -9.92 -14.57
C ASP A 40 -8.74 -8.81 -15.49
N LYS A 41 -9.32 -7.73 -14.94
CA LYS A 41 -10.02 -6.69 -15.74
C LYS A 41 -10.00 -5.25 -15.19
N VAL A 42 -9.36 -4.97 -14.06
CA VAL A 42 -9.41 -3.62 -13.44
C VAL A 42 -8.09 -2.91 -13.65
N ASN A 43 -8.08 -1.85 -14.46
CA ASN A 43 -6.87 -1.03 -14.57
C ASN A 43 -6.63 -0.31 -13.24
N ILE A 44 -5.38 -0.33 -12.74
CA ILE A 44 -4.97 0.44 -11.56
C ILE A 44 -5.40 1.90 -11.66
N GLN A 45 -5.39 2.45 -12.88
CA GLN A 45 -5.82 3.81 -13.16
C GLN A 45 -7.30 4.06 -12.85
N ASP A 46 -8.18 3.13 -13.24
CA ASP A 46 -9.62 3.25 -12.95
C ASP A 46 -9.88 3.16 -11.45
N CYS A 47 -9.15 2.27 -10.77
CA CYS A 47 -9.21 2.15 -9.32
C CYS A 47 -8.75 3.44 -8.63
N ARG A 48 -7.61 4.00 -9.07
CA ARG A 48 -7.05 5.26 -8.58
C ARG A 48 -8.06 6.40 -8.70
N CYS A 49 -8.61 6.60 -9.90
CA CYS A 49 -9.61 7.64 -10.16
C CYS A 49 -10.87 7.44 -9.33
N ASN A 50 -11.35 6.20 -9.19
CA ASN A 50 -12.58 5.92 -8.43
C ASN A 50 -12.40 6.12 -6.91
N LEU A 51 -11.21 5.83 -6.38
CA LEU A 51 -10.83 6.09 -4.99
C LEU A 51 -10.45 7.56 -4.73
N GLY A 52 -10.24 8.34 -5.80
CA GLY A 52 -9.94 9.76 -5.75
C GLY A 52 -8.50 10.07 -5.39
N TYR A 53 -7.55 9.20 -5.69
CA TYR A 53 -6.12 9.45 -5.49
C TYR A 53 -5.47 10.09 -6.70
N ASP A 54 -4.41 10.85 -6.50
CA ASP A 54 -3.70 11.56 -7.56
C ASP A 54 -2.66 10.67 -8.23
N HIS A 55 -2.00 9.85 -7.43
CA HIS A 55 -0.95 8.93 -7.87
C HIS A 55 -1.31 7.48 -7.52
N GLY A 56 -0.76 6.55 -8.30
CA GLY A 56 -0.95 5.13 -8.11
C GLY A 56 0.19 4.34 -8.74
N TYR A 57 0.61 3.27 -8.08
CA TYR A 57 1.66 2.38 -8.56
C TYR A 57 1.36 0.93 -8.17
N ALA A 58 1.75 -0.01 -9.02
CA ALA A 58 1.71 -1.44 -8.74
C ALA A 58 3.14 -1.96 -8.71
N ASN A 59 3.47 -2.78 -7.71
CA ASN A 59 4.76 -3.44 -7.64
C ASN A 59 4.98 -4.37 -8.85
N ARG A 60 6.20 -4.89 -9.01
CA ARG A 60 6.61 -5.69 -10.19
C ARG A 60 5.65 -6.80 -10.60
N ASN A 61 5.07 -7.51 -9.63
CA ASN A 61 4.15 -8.62 -9.89
C ASN A 61 2.66 -8.24 -9.81
N GLY A 62 2.35 -6.96 -9.58
CA GLY A 62 1.00 -6.43 -9.51
C GLY A 62 0.20 -6.85 -8.28
N LYS A 63 0.80 -7.53 -7.30
CA LYS A 63 0.12 -8.02 -6.09
C LYS A 63 0.03 -6.97 -4.99
N LEU A 64 0.86 -5.94 -5.05
CA LEU A 64 0.83 -4.78 -4.14
C LEU A 64 0.57 -3.53 -4.95
N TRP A 65 -0.54 -2.87 -4.67
CA TRP A 65 -0.86 -1.56 -5.21
C TRP A 65 -0.74 -0.52 -4.12
N VAL A 66 -0.29 0.67 -4.50
CA VAL A 66 -0.22 1.82 -3.63
C VAL A 66 -0.85 3.02 -4.32
N PHE A 67 -1.56 3.83 -3.55
CA PHE A 67 -2.17 5.07 -4.00
C PHE A 67 -1.89 6.16 -2.99
N TRP A 68 -1.61 7.37 -3.47
CA TRP A 68 -1.35 8.51 -2.59
C TRP A 68 -1.83 9.82 -3.21
N LYS A 69 -2.02 10.80 -2.33
CA LYS A 69 -2.43 12.16 -2.67
C LYS A 69 -1.24 12.98 -3.11
N SER A 70 -1.46 14.01 -3.93
CA SER A 70 -0.39 14.86 -4.48
C SER A 70 0.36 15.68 -3.42
N HIS A 71 -0.22 15.87 -2.23
CA HIS A 71 0.46 16.54 -1.12
C HIS A 71 1.48 15.64 -0.41
N MET A 72 1.43 14.33 -0.65
CA MET A 72 2.42 13.36 -0.19
C MET A 72 3.54 13.30 -1.24
N ASP A 73 4.71 13.84 -0.91
CA ASP A 73 5.90 13.67 -1.73
C ASP A 73 6.43 12.25 -1.53
N CYS A 74 6.21 11.36 -2.50
CA CYS A 74 6.53 9.94 -2.38
C CYS A 74 7.40 9.49 -3.55
N GLN A 75 8.58 8.98 -3.21
CA GLN A 75 9.52 8.39 -4.15
C GLN A 75 9.66 6.90 -3.88
N ILE A 76 9.51 6.07 -4.91
CA ILE A 76 9.81 4.64 -4.82
C ILE A 76 11.34 4.48 -4.75
N ILE A 77 11.83 3.81 -3.72
CA ILE A 77 13.27 3.55 -3.54
C ILE A 77 13.63 2.08 -3.77
N ASP A 78 12.68 1.16 -3.57
CA ASP A 78 12.84 -0.26 -3.90
C ASP A 78 11.48 -0.88 -4.23
N ASP A 79 11.50 -1.84 -5.17
CA ASP A 79 10.32 -2.53 -5.67
C ASP A 79 10.70 -3.98 -6.00
N GLN A 80 10.18 -4.89 -5.18
CA GLN A 80 10.38 -6.33 -5.28
C GLN A 80 9.02 -7.05 -5.30
N ASP A 81 9.07 -8.35 -5.53
CA ASP A 81 7.86 -9.17 -5.61
C ASP A 81 7.06 -9.21 -4.30
N GLN A 82 7.74 -9.10 -3.16
CA GLN A 82 7.13 -9.21 -1.84
C GLN A 82 7.05 -7.89 -1.08
N PHE A 83 7.70 -6.83 -1.55
CA PHE A 83 7.62 -5.55 -0.88
C PHE A 83 7.84 -4.39 -1.82
N ILE A 84 7.40 -3.22 -1.39
CA ILE A 84 7.69 -1.95 -2.04
C ILE A 84 8.03 -0.92 -0.96
N SER A 85 9.09 -0.14 -1.20
CA SER A 85 9.59 0.86 -0.27
C SER A 85 9.47 2.25 -0.87
N PHE A 86 8.97 3.17 -0.06
CA PHE A 86 8.80 4.58 -0.38
C PHE A 86 9.60 5.45 0.57
N GLN A 87 10.24 6.47 0.04
CA GLN A 87 10.74 7.60 0.81
C GLN A 87 9.71 8.73 0.71
N THR A 88 9.33 9.30 1.85
CA THR A 88 8.36 10.38 1.92
C THR A 88 8.60 11.28 3.13
N ASN A 89 8.12 12.52 3.06
CA ASN A 89 8.08 13.41 4.22
C ASN A 89 6.79 13.18 4.99
N TRP A 90 6.83 12.29 5.98
CA TRP A 90 5.69 12.01 6.84
C TRP A 90 5.73 12.92 8.06
N ARG A 91 4.79 13.89 8.13
CA ARG A 91 4.71 14.87 9.24
C ARG A 91 6.03 15.62 9.46
N GLU A 92 6.58 16.15 8.37
CA GLU A 92 7.83 16.93 8.36
C GLU A 92 9.08 16.12 8.74
N VAL A 93 8.95 14.80 8.81
CA VAL A 93 10.06 13.88 9.06
C VAL A 93 10.25 12.99 7.84
N GLU A 94 11.46 13.01 7.30
CA GLU A 94 11.86 12.07 6.26
C GLU A 94 11.69 10.63 6.77
N THR A 95 10.82 9.88 6.10
CA THR A 95 10.34 8.58 6.55
C THR A 95 10.39 7.61 5.39
N ILE A 96 10.91 6.41 5.67
CA ILE A 96 10.82 5.28 4.76
C ILE A 96 9.61 4.44 5.15
N ILE A 97 8.74 4.15 4.19
CA ILE A 97 7.55 3.32 4.38
C ILE A 97 7.71 2.10 3.48
N THR A 98 7.82 0.93 4.11
CA THR A 98 7.91 -0.35 3.38
C THR A 98 6.64 -1.13 3.58
N ALA A 99 5.92 -1.41 2.49
CA ALA A 99 4.76 -2.28 2.47
C ALA A 99 5.20 -3.68 2.07
N VAL A 100 4.99 -4.66 2.95
CA VAL A 100 5.43 -6.04 2.76
C VAL A 100 4.21 -6.94 2.59
N TYR A 101 4.20 -7.71 1.52
CA TYR A 101 3.29 -8.82 1.27
C TYR A 101 4.09 -10.11 1.08
N ALA A 102 4.46 -10.72 2.20
CA ALA A 102 5.21 -11.96 2.21
C ALA A 102 4.29 -13.18 2.02
N ASN A 103 4.79 -14.17 1.28
CA ASN A 103 4.18 -15.48 1.24
C ASN A 103 4.63 -16.29 2.47
N VAL A 104 3.77 -17.16 3.01
CA VAL A 104 4.03 -17.92 4.26
C VAL A 104 5.29 -18.81 4.18
N LEU A 105 5.81 -19.07 2.97
CA LEU A 105 7.07 -19.79 2.79
C LEU A 105 8.36 -18.94 2.88
N SER A 106 8.29 -17.61 2.76
CA SER A 106 9.47 -16.73 2.85
C SER A 106 9.63 -16.05 4.22
N SER A 107 8.75 -16.37 5.17
CA SER A 107 8.25 -15.37 6.12
C SER A 107 8.98 -15.19 7.45
N LEU A 108 10.26 -15.54 7.61
CA LEU A 108 10.96 -15.20 8.86
C LEU A 108 12.35 -14.59 8.67
N GLU A 109 13.21 -15.16 7.81
CA GLU A 109 14.61 -14.69 7.71
C GLU A 109 14.76 -13.44 6.83
N GLU A 110 14.08 -13.38 5.68
CA GLU A 110 14.11 -12.21 4.77
C GLU A 110 13.44 -10.97 5.40
N ILE A 111 12.34 -11.19 6.14
CA ILE A 111 11.59 -10.10 6.79
C ILE A 111 12.37 -9.53 7.98
N CYS A 112 13.03 -10.38 8.78
CA CYS A 112 13.86 -9.92 9.90
C CYS A 112 15.18 -9.28 9.44
N GLY A 113 15.68 -9.63 8.24
CA GLY A 113 16.87 -9.03 7.63
C GLY A 113 16.68 -7.59 7.14
N MET A 114 15.43 -7.14 6.95
CA MET A 114 15.11 -5.73 6.69
C MET A 114 15.25 -4.93 7.99
N ARG A 115 16.50 -4.57 8.30
CA ARG A 115 16.91 -3.70 9.40
C ARG A 115 15.89 -2.58 9.65
N LEU A 116 15.27 -2.68 10.83
CA LEU A 116 14.36 -1.74 11.48
C LEU A 116 14.81 -0.28 11.34
N LEU A 117 14.23 0.42 10.38
CA LEU A 117 14.06 1.86 10.42
C LEU A 117 12.71 2.15 9.77
N ASN A 118 11.77 2.61 10.60
CA ASN A 118 10.45 3.15 10.24
C ASN A 118 9.30 2.14 10.03
N LEU A 119 8.10 2.62 10.38
CA LEU A 119 6.87 1.88 10.71
C LEU A 119 6.58 0.67 9.79
N LEU A 120 6.85 -0.53 10.31
CA LEU A 120 6.30 -1.79 9.80
C LEU A 120 4.86 -1.96 10.30
N ILE A 121 3.87 -1.78 9.42
CA ILE A 121 2.50 -2.23 9.68
C ILE A 121 2.36 -3.64 9.11
N SER A 122 2.86 -4.61 9.87
CA SER A 122 2.62 -6.04 9.65
C SER A 122 1.29 -6.43 10.29
N TRP A 123 0.31 -6.86 9.50
CA TRP A 123 -0.82 -7.63 10.01
C TRP A 123 -0.66 -9.06 9.53
N THR A 124 -0.43 -9.98 10.46
CA THR A 124 -0.48 -11.41 10.20
C THR A 124 -1.88 -11.76 9.71
N CYS A 125 -1.95 -12.55 8.63
CA CYS A 125 -3.17 -13.17 8.14
C CYS A 125 -3.79 -14.02 9.26
N LEU A 126 -4.78 -13.50 9.98
CA LEU A 126 -5.76 -14.35 10.66
C LEU A 126 -6.76 -14.80 9.59
N GLY A 127 -6.41 -15.91 8.94
CA GLY A 127 -7.32 -16.79 8.23
C GLY A 127 -7.38 -18.11 8.98
#